data_AF-A0A7C5WI07-F1
#
_entry.id   AF-A0A7C5WI07-F1
#
_cell.length_a   1.000
_cell.length_b   1.000
_cell.length_c   1.000
_cell.angle_alpha   90.00
_cell.angle_beta   90.00
_cell.angle_gamma   90.00
#
_symmetry.space_group_name_H-M   'P 1'
#
loop_
_entity.id
_entity.type
_entity.pdbx_description
1 polymer ?
#
loop_
_entity_poly.entity_id
_entity_poly.type
_entity_poly.pdbx_seq_one_letter_code
_entity_poly.pdbx_strand_id
1 'polypeptide(L)'
;MNEILQQINQAWTSLSLRQRITLVFSAALTIAAIGGIVWWAQQPAWTVLYTGLDGKEAQEIVQELQASKVPFRLSDGGTTIEVPFEKIDQARIDLAAKNLPQSGRFGFVEMFQADSFAQSNRMHQVRLQRALEDELARTIESLDEVRTARVHLVLPGERVFLDDDDVAKASVTLSVGRGGRIATENVQAIARIVAGAVPELDIAHVNVVDTTGRVLWDGGGEDGGGSMAAFRQVEMKNAVEGDINRKVAKVLEPLVGPDRFIVRTTADLDLTHSVWKERQYDPDRGVLVSEQKSKKKSSAGGAAGAGGVPGTASNLPGAAASTSGRNSSQSQSQQTNSYEYSVVEKQVEEPTGRVKRISVAVLVDQSWVKAENEEQAQPVPRSEEEMARIEQLVKAAISFDEARGDVVTVEQSPFRITEPVIEDPGFDPRGWLPLIKYPSLVLLLLLAFLLFYRPMMKTVRQALPAARPPGAGASSSSGGASASLEQQFQLGPPSQLEILRQRLSALATEEPEGMAQTMRVWLHETEE
;
A
#
# COMPACT_ATOMS: atom_id res chain seq x y z
N MET A 1 -34.50 -28.14 -72.19
CA MET A 1 -34.04 -26.79 -71.79
C MET A 1 -34.87 -25.68 -72.45
N ASN A 2 -35.09 -25.71 -73.77
CA ASN A 2 -35.79 -24.62 -74.49
C ASN A 2 -37.29 -24.52 -74.17
N GLU A 3 -38.00 -25.61 -73.89
CA GLU A 3 -39.43 -25.54 -73.54
C GLU A 3 -39.69 -24.95 -72.14
N ILE A 4 -38.80 -25.22 -71.17
CA ILE A 4 -38.87 -24.66 -69.81
C ILE A 4 -38.63 -23.14 -69.86
N LEU A 5 -37.67 -22.70 -70.66
CA LEU A 5 -37.39 -21.27 -70.87
C LEU A 5 -38.55 -20.55 -71.59
N GLN A 6 -39.24 -21.23 -72.51
CA GLN A 6 -40.40 -20.67 -73.19
C GLN A 6 -41.66 -20.63 -72.30
N GLN A 7 -41.91 -21.65 -71.48
CA GLN A 7 -42.98 -21.65 -70.48
C GLN A 7 -42.75 -20.58 -69.41
N ILE A 8 -41.49 -20.36 -68.97
CA ILE A 8 -41.14 -19.26 -68.07
C ILE A 8 -41.39 -17.92 -68.74
N ASN A 9 -41.04 -17.74 -70.01
CA ASN A 9 -41.22 -16.46 -70.69
C ASN A 9 -42.71 -16.15 -71.01
N GLN A 10 -43.51 -17.17 -71.34
CA GLN A 10 -44.97 -17.05 -71.51
C GLN A 10 -45.69 -16.80 -70.18
N ALA A 11 -45.29 -17.48 -69.10
CA ALA A 11 -45.75 -17.17 -67.75
C ALA A 11 -45.36 -15.73 -67.40
N TRP A 12 -44.10 -15.32 -67.60
CA TRP A 12 -43.62 -13.99 -67.26
C TRP A 12 -44.34 -12.88 -68.03
N THR A 13 -44.69 -13.12 -69.30
CA THR A 13 -45.42 -12.15 -70.13
C THR A 13 -46.91 -12.04 -69.81
N SER A 14 -47.53 -13.08 -69.24
CA SER A 14 -48.94 -13.09 -68.84
C SER A 14 -49.25 -12.43 -67.48
N LEU A 15 -48.25 -12.13 -66.66
CA LEU A 15 -48.43 -11.43 -65.38
C LEU A 15 -48.45 -9.90 -65.56
N SER A 16 -49.34 -9.22 -64.83
CA SER A 16 -49.41 -7.75 -64.78
C SER A 16 -48.11 -7.15 -64.23
N LEU A 17 -47.76 -5.92 -64.63
CA LEU A 17 -46.52 -5.24 -64.21
C LEU A 17 -46.33 -5.25 -62.68
N ARG A 18 -47.43 -5.11 -61.93
CA ARG A 18 -47.44 -5.17 -60.46
C ARG A 18 -47.08 -6.56 -59.93
N GLN A 19 -47.62 -7.62 -60.53
CA GLN A 19 -47.32 -9.00 -60.12
C GLN A 19 -45.89 -9.42 -60.48
N ARG A 20 -45.31 -8.91 -61.58
CA ARG A 20 -43.89 -9.14 -61.91
C ARG A 20 -42.97 -8.48 -60.88
N ILE A 21 -43.27 -7.25 -60.46
CA ILE A 21 -42.50 -6.54 -59.44
C ILE A 21 -42.59 -7.27 -58.08
N THR A 22 -43.78 -7.73 -57.67
CA THR A 22 -43.91 -8.49 -56.42
C THR A 22 -43.19 -9.83 -56.45
N LEU A 23 -43.15 -10.51 -57.59
CA LEU A 23 -42.48 -11.80 -57.74
C LEU A 23 -40.94 -11.63 -57.73
N VAL A 24 -40.41 -10.65 -58.47
CA VAL A 24 -38.98 -10.27 -58.42
C VAL A 24 -38.57 -9.81 -57.02
N PHE A 25 -39.41 -9.02 -56.34
CA PHE A 25 -39.16 -8.59 -54.97
C PHE A 25 -39.16 -9.77 -53.99
N SER A 26 -40.10 -10.72 -54.13
CA SER A 26 -40.15 -11.92 -53.29
C SER A 26 -38.91 -12.81 -53.48
N ALA A 27 -38.44 -12.97 -54.71
CA ALA A 27 -37.22 -13.73 -55.01
C ALA A 27 -35.96 -13.02 -54.48
N ALA A 28 -35.91 -11.69 -54.58
CA ALA A 28 -34.84 -10.90 -53.98
C ALA A 28 -34.84 -10.99 -52.44
N LEU A 29 -36.03 -10.99 -51.82
CA LEU A 29 -36.20 -11.14 -50.37
C LEU A 29 -35.70 -12.52 -49.89
N THR A 30 -35.99 -13.61 -50.62
CA THR A 30 -35.49 -14.95 -50.28
C THR A 30 -33.98 -15.04 -50.43
N ILE A 31 -33.40 -14.47 -51.50
CA ILE A 31 -31.94 -14.44 -51.66
C ILE A 31 -31.30 -13.60 -50.54
N ALA A 32 -31.90 -12.47 -50.16
CA ALA A 32 -31.44 -11.66 -49.05
C ALA A 32 -31.56 -12.38 -47.70
N ALA A 33 -32.64 -13.14 -47.47
CA ALA A 33 -32.82 -13.94 -46.27
C ALA A 33 -31.79 -15.08 -46.17
N ILE A 34 -31.56 -15.80 -47.28
CA ILE A 34 -30.53 -16.85 -47.35
C ILE A 34 -29.13 -16.25 -47.14
N GLY A 35 -28.84 -15.11 -47.78
CA GLY A 35 -27.59 -14.38 -47.56
C GLY A 35 -27.42 -13.93 -46.11
N GLY A 36 -28.49 -13.45 -45.47
CA GLY A 36 -28.49 -13.06 -44.05
C GLY A 36 -28.25 -14.24 -43.12
N ILE A 37 -28.84 -15.41 -43.40
CA ILE A 37 -28.64 -16.63 -42.61
C ILE A 37 -27.21 -17.16 -42.78
N VAL A 38 -26.67 -17.19 -43.99
CA VAL A 38 -25.28 -17.60 -44.24
C VAL A 38 -24.30 -16.65 -43.57
N TRP A 39 -24.57 -15.34 -43.61
CA TRP A 39 -23.75 -14.33 -42.93
C TRP A 39 -23.82 -14.45 -41.40
N TRP A 40 -25.00 -14.76 -40.85
CA TRP A 40 -25.19 -14.99 -39.42
C TRP A 40 -24.52 -16.29 -38.95
N ALA A 41 -24.58 -17.35 -39.76
CA ALA A 41 -23.93 -18.63 -39.47
C ALA A 41 -22.39 -18.59 -39.54
N GLN A 42 -21.81 -17.59 -40.21
CA GLN A 42 -20.36 -17.36 -40.27
C GLN A 42 -19.82 -16.54 -39.10
N GLN A 43 -20.65 -16.13 -38.13
CA GLN A 43 -20.18 -15.40 -36.94
C GLN A 43 -19.49 -16.36 -35.97
N PRO A 44 -18.25 -16.08 -35.52
CA PRO A 44 -17.52 -16.95 -34.60
C PRO A 44 -18.20 -17.00 -33.22
N ALA A 45 -18.32 -18.21 -32.66
CA ALA A 45 -18.79 -18.41 -31.29
C ALA A 45 -17.67 -18.08 -30.30
N TRP A 46 -17.88 -17.03 -29.50
CA TRP A 46 -16.94 -16.58 -28.47
C TRP A 46 -17.07 -17.43 -27.21
N THR A 47 -15.93 -17.83 -26.64
CA THR A 47 -15.85 -18.56 -25.38
C THR A 47 -14.81 -17.93 -24.48
N VAL A 48 -15.01 -18.06 -23.17
CA VAL A 48 -14.16 -17.43 -22.16
C VAL A 48 -12.85 -18.21 -22.02
N LEU A 49 -11.73 -17.51 -22.21
CA LEU A 49 -10.39 -18.09 -22.03
C LEU A 49 -9.96 -17.98 -20.56
N TYR A 50 -10.06 -16.77 -20.00
CA TYR A 50 -9.73 -16.44 -18.61
C TYR A 50 -10.66 -15.34 -18.06
N THR A 51 -10.92 -15.38 -16.76
CA THR A 51 -11.75 -14.42 -15.99
C THR A 51 -10.97 -13.91 -14.78
N GLY A 52 -11.28 -12.69 -14.32
CA GLY A 52 -10.71 -12.17 -13.07
C GLY A 52 -9.23 -11.80 -13.18
N LEU A 53 -8.78 -11.39 -14.37
CA LEU A 53 -7.41 -10.96 -14.62
C LEU A 53 -7.16 -9.57 -14.04
N ASP A 54 -5.97 -9.35 -13.47
CA ASP A 54 -5.48 -8.01 -13.13
C ASP A 54 -5.19 -7.22 -14.42
N GLY A 55 -5.31 -5.89 -14.39
CA GLY A 55 -5.18 -5.04 -15.58
C GLY A 55 -3.83 -5.17 -16.27
N LYS A 56 -2.76 -5.44 -15.51
CA LYS A 56 -1.42 -5.69 -16.06
C LYS A 56 -1.31 -7.04 -16.75
N GLU A 57 -1.88 -8.10 -16.16
CA GLU A 57 -1.88 -9.45 -16.72
C GLU A 57 -2.77 -9.56 -17.96
N ALA A 58 -3.93 -8.89 -17.93
CA ALA A 58 -4.81 -8.78 -19.09
C ALA A 58 -4.07 -8.14 -20.27
N GLN A 59 -3.24 -7.13 -20.03
CA GLN A 59 -2.44 -6.48 -21.06
C GLN A 59 -1.35 -7.40 -21.65
N GLU A 60 -0.69 -8.21 -20.82
CA GLU A 60 0.33 -9.18 -21.27
C GLU A 60 -0.31 -10.31 -22.10
N ILE A 61 -1.45 -10.85 -21.65
CA ILE A 61 -2.20 -11.88 -22.37
C ILE A 61 -2.71 -11.34 -23.72
N VAL A 62 -3.24 -10.10 -23.74
CA VAL A 62 -3.69 -9.45 -24.99
C VAL A 62 -2.54 -9.27 -25.98
N GLN A 63 -1.35 -8.86 -25.52
CA GLN A 63 -0.18 -8.72 -26.39
C GLN A 63 0.24 -10.05 -27.02
N GLU A 64 0.22 -11.14 -26.23
CA GLU A 64 0.58 -12.46 -26.76
C GLU A 64 -0.48 -13.01 -27.72
N LEU A 65 -1.78 -12.80 -27.41
CA LEU A 65 -2.87 -13.18 -28.32
C LEU A 65 -2.81 -12.39 -29.64
N GLN A 66 -2.42 -11.11 -29.59
CA GLN A 66 -2.15 -10.30 -30.79
C GLN A 66 -0.95 -10.83 -31.59
N ALA A 67 0.16 -11.15 -30.92
CA ALA A 67 1.36 -11.70 -31.55
C ALA A 67 1.07 -13.04 -32.24
N SER A 68 0.26 -13.88 -31.61
CA SER A 68 -0.19 -15.19 -32.11
C SER A 68 -1.34 -15.08 -33.12
N LYS A 69 -1.80 -13.87 -33.47
CA LYS A 69 -2.90 -13.59 -34.42
C LYS A 69 -4.19 -14.33 -34.07
N VAL A 70 -4.45 -14.47 -32.77
CA VAL A 70 -5.69 -15.03 -32.26
C VAL A 70 -6.69 -13.89 -32.06
N PRO A 71 -7.87 -13.89 -32.72
CA PRO A 71 -8.91 -12.91 -32.46
C PRO A 71 -9.38 -13.04 -31.01
N PHE A 72 -9.51 -11.91 -30.32
CA PHE A 72 -9.93 -11.86 -28.92
C PHE A 72 -10.93 -10.72 -28.71
N ARG A 73 -11.75 -10.83 -27.66
CA ARG A 73 -12.66 -9.79 -27.20
C ARG A 73 -12.49 -9.62 -25.69
N LEU A 74 -12.51 -8.38 -25.24
CA LEU A 74 -12.53 -8.07 -23.81
C LEU A 74 -13.98 -7.86 -23.35
N SER A 75 -14.34 -8.53 -22.26
CA SER A 75 -15.61 -8.43 -21.55
C SER A 75 -15.33 -7.99 -20.09
N ASP A 76 -16.38 -7.58 -19.35
CA ASP A 76 -16.30 -7.20 -17.93
C ASP A 76 -15.19 -6.16 -17.60
N GLY A 77 -15.18 -5.05 -18.35
CA GLY A 77 -14.24 -3.95 -18.08
C GLY A 77 -12.77 -4.26 -18.35
N GLY A 78 -12.46 -5.36 -19.05
CA GLY A 78 -11.09 -5.78 -19.40
C GLY A 78 -10.52 -6.89 -18.52
N THR A 79 -11.31 -7.42 -17.58
CA THR A 79 -10.90 -8.50 -16.67
C THR A 79 -11.21 -9.91 -17.22
N THR A 80 -12.04 -9.99 -18.26
CA THR A 80 -12.41 -11.24 -18.93
C THR A 80 -11.96 -11.19 -20.40
N ILE A 81 -11.23 -12.23 -20.84
CA ILE A 81 -10.76 -12.37 -22.22
C ILE A 81 -11.47 -13.55 -22.89
N GLU A 82 -12.12 -13.27 -24.00
CA GLU A 82 -12.85 -14.24 -24.83
C GLU A 82 -12.11 -14.48 -26.14
N VAL A 83 -12.11 -15.72 -26.62
CA VAL A 83 -11.50 -16.18 -27.88
C VAL A 83 -12.50 -17.07 -28.63
N PRO A 84 -12.47 -17.17 -29.97
CA PRO A 84 -13.32 -18.12 -30.68
C PRO A 84 -13.09 -19.56 -30.23
N PHE A 85 -14.18 -20.32 -30.13
CA PHE A 85 -14.17 -21.71 -29.67
C PHE A 85 -13.13 -22.60 -30.39
N GLU A 86 -12.93 -22.39 -31.69
CA GLU A 86 -11.98 -23.15 -32.50
C GLU A 86 -10.50 -22.94 -32.13
N LYS A 87 -10.17 -21.82 -31.46
CA LYS A 87 -8.79 -21.42 -31.15
C LYS A 87 -8.44 -21.47 -29.66
N ILE A 88 -9.35 -21.91 -28.80
CA ILE A 88 -9.16 -21.91 -27.35
C ILE A 88 -7.96 -22.75 -26.92
N ASP A 89 -7.83 -23.97 -27.45
CA ASP A 89 -6.78 -24.90 -27.04
C ASP A 89 -5.40 -24.43 -27.51
N GLN A 90 -5.33 -23.88 -28.73
CA GLN A 90 -4.11 -23.27 -29.25
C GLN A 90 -3.70 -22.06 -28.41
N ALA A 91 -4.64 -21.17 -28.11
CA ALA A 91 -4.38 -20.00 -27.26
C ALA A 91 -3.90 -20.40 -25.86
N ARG A 92 -4.44 -21.48 -25.27
CA ARG A 92 -3.97 -21.99 -23.97
C ARG A 92 -2.54 -22.53 -24.04
N ILE A 93 -2.19 -23.27 -25.08
CA ILE A 93 -0.84 -23.81 -25.26
C ILE A 93 0.17 -22.68 -25.47
N ASP A 94 -0.17 -21.68 -26.29
CA ASP A 94 0.70 -20.54 -26.58
C ASP A 94 0.94 -19.67 -25.34
N LEU A 95 -0.12 -19.40 -24.55
CA LEU A 95 -0.01 -18.66 -23.29
C LEU A 95 0.74 -19.44 -22.20
N ALA A 96 0.53 -20.76 -22.13
CA ALA A 96 1.26 -21.63 -21.21
C ALA A 96 2.77 -21.66 -21.52
N ALA A 97 3.15 -21.63 -22.80
CA ALA A 97 4.56 -21.54 -23.22
C ALA A 97 5.26 -20.25 -22.75
N LYS A 98 4.48 -19.20 -22.46
CA LYS A 98 4.95 -17.91 -21.94
C LYS A 98 4.80 -17.77 -20.43
N ASN A 99 4.36 -18.81 -19.71
CA ASN A 99 4.05 -18.78 -18.28
C ASN A 99 2.96 -17.75 -17.92
N LEU A 100 1.95 -17.57 -18.78
CA LEU A 100 0.78 -16.73 -18.54
C LEU A 100 -0.47 -17.60 -18.29
N PRO A 101 -1.35 -17.25 -17.34
CA PRO A 101 -1.27 -16.14 -16.38
C PRO A 101 -0.33 -16.42 -15.19
N GLN A 102 0.30 -15.39 -14.63
CA GLN A 102 1.19 -15.52 -13.46
C GLN A 102 0.41 -15.67 -12.15
N SER A 103 -0.78 -15.05 -12.07
CA SER A 103 -1.74 -15.14 -10.97
C SER A 103 -2.37 -16.52 -10.77
N GLY A 104 -2.27 -17.42 -11.76
CA GLY A 104 -2.88 -18.75 -11.75
C GLY A 104 -2.02 -19.88 -11.16
N ARG A 105 -0.85 -19.59 -10.57
CA ARG A 105 -0.10 -20.61 -9.83
C ARG A 105 -0.83 -20.91 -8.53
N PHE A 106 -1.57 -22.01 -8.52
CA PHE A 106 -2.10 -22.69 -7.33
C PHE A 106 -1.12 -22.53 -6.16
N GLY A 107 -1.50 -21.68 -5.21
CA GLY A 107 -0.73 -21.47 -4.00
C GLY A 107 -0.87 -22.69 -3.10
N PHE A 108 0.13 -22.92 -2.23
CA PHE A 108 0.02 -23.85 -1.10
C PHE A 108 -1.25 -23.62 -0.26
N VAL A 109 -1.87 -22.43 -0.38
CA VAL A 109 -3.05 -21.94 0.35
C VAL A 109 -4.37 -22.58 -0.12
N GLU A 110 -4.57 -22.84 -1.42
CA GLU A 110 -5.83 -23.48 -1.87
C GLU A 110 -5.95 -24.93 -1.39
N MET A 111 -4.85 -25.62 -1.10
CA MET A 111 -4.86 -26.96 -0.49
C MET A 111 -5.43 -26.98 0.94
N PHE A 112 -5.49 -25.84 1.64
CA PHE A 112 -5.96 -25.73 3.02
C PHE A 112 -7.34 -25.07 3.19
N GLN A 113 -7.96 -24.64 2.09
CA GLN A 113 -9.31 -24.07 2.05
C GLN A 113 -10.43 -25.12 2.05
N ALA A 114 -10.09 -26.42 1.96
CA ALA A 114 -11.09 -27.47 2.14
C ALA A 114 -11.61 -27.45 3.58
N ASP A 115 -12.92 -27.27 3.75
CA ASP A 115 -13.65 -27.44 5.00
C ASP A 115 -13.57 -28.92 5.45
N SER A 116 -12.42 -29.27 6.02
CA SER A 116 -12.19 -30.56 6.66
C SER A 116 -12.70 -30.49 8.10
N PHE A 117 -13.55 -31.45 8.45
CA PHE A 117 -14.10 -31.66 9.80
C PHE A 117 -13.01 -32.02 10.85
N ALA A 118 -11.78 -32.32 10.42
CA ALA A 118 -10.63 -32.58 11.29
C ALA A 118 -9.57 -31.46 11.13
N GLN A 119 -9.71 -30.37 11.89
CA GLN A 119 -8.71 -29.29 11.94
C GLN A 119 -7.71 -29.56 13.07
N SER A 120 -6.41 -29.45 12.77
CA SER A 120 -5.34 -29.55 13.78
C SER A 120 -5.06 -28.19 14.42
N ASN A 121 -4.51 -28.15 15.64
CA ASN A 121 -4.11 -26.90 16.31
C ASN A 121 -3.16 -26.06 15.43
N ARG A 122 -2.26 -26.74 14.69
CA ARG A 122 -1.36 -26.11 13.72
C ARG A 122 -2.11 -25.41 12.57
N MET A 123 -3.23 -25.96 12.11
CA MET A 123 -4.06 -25.34 11.07
C MET A 123 -4.72 -24.05 11.57
N HIS A 124 -5.21 -24.06 12.82
CA HIS A 124 -5.77 -22.87 13.45
C HIS A 124 -4.73 -21.75 13.60
N GLN A 125 -3.51 -22.09 14.02
CA GLN A 125 -2.41 -21.12 14.13
C GLN A 125 -2.04 -20.49 12.79
N VAL A 126 -1.92 -21.28 11.71
CA VAL A 126 -1.62 -20.75 10.36
C VAL A 126 -2.74 -19.81 9.88
N ARG A 127 -4.01 -20.18 10.11
CA ARG A 127 -5.15 -19.32 9.74
C ARG A 127 -5.19 -18.03 10.55
N LEU A 128 -4.92 -18.10 11.85
CA LEU A 128 -4.84 -16.93 12.71
C LEU A 128 -3.70 -16.00 12.28
N GLN A 129 -2.50 -16.54 12.05
CA GLN A 129 -1.37 -15.77 11.56
C GLN A 129 -1.71 -15.07 10.24
N ARG A 130 -2.33 -15.79 9.30
CA ARG A 130 -2.74 -15.21 8.02
C ARG A 130 -3.77 -14.09 8.16
N ALA A 131 -4.76 -14.29 9.03
CA ALA A 131 -5.76 -13.27 9.32
C ALA A 131 -5.12 -12.01 9.92
N LEU A 132 -4.16 -12.16 10.84
CA LEU A 132 -3.40 -11.04 11.40
C LEU A 132 -2.59 -10.31 10.34
N GLU A 133 -1.89 -11.03 9.45
CA GLU A 133 -1.15 -10.43 8.33
C GLU A 133 -2.06 -9.59 7.41
N ASP A 134 -3.25 -10.11 7.09
CA ASP A 134 -4.21 -9.43 6.22
C ASP A 134 -4.87 -8.22 6.89
N GLU A 135 -5.24 -8.31 8.17
CA GLU A 135 -5.78 -7.18 8.94
C GLU A 135 -4.74 -6.07 9.14
N LEU A 136 -3.49 -6.44 9.42
CA LEU A 136 -2.39 -5.49 9.51
C LEU A 136 -2.12 -4.80 8.17
N ALA A 137 -2.12 -5.56 7.07
CA ALA A 137 -1.96 -4.98 5.74
C ALA A 137 -3.07 -3.96 5.45
N ARG A 138 -4.34 -4.29 5.70
CA ARG A 138 -5.47 -3.37 5.52
C ARG A 138 -5.36 -2.12 6.40
N THR A 139 -4.92 -2.28 7.64
CA THR A 139 -4.72 -1.16 8.56
C THR A 139 -3.62 -0.22 8.06
N ILE A 140 -2.51 -0.76 7.56
CA ILE A 140 -1.41 0.05 7.03
C ILE A 140 -1.80 0.72 5.71
N GLU A 141 -2.57 0.05 4.86
CA GLU A 141 -3.12 0.59 3.61
C GLU A 141 -4.14 1.72 3.81
N SER A 142 -4.69 1.87 5.02
CA SER A 142 -5.56 3.00 5.37
C SER A 142 -4.81 4.34 5.51
N LEU A 143 -3.48 4.31 5.54
CA LEU A 143 -2.64 5.51 5.58
C LEU A 143 -2.50 6.12 4.18
N ASP A 144 -2.76 7.43 4.05
CA ASP A 144 -2.76 8.15 2.76
C ASP A 144 -1.47 7.97 1.92
N GLU A 145 -0.32 7.81 2.58
CA GLU A 145 0.98 7.67 1.92
C GLU A 145 1.26 6.25 1.39
N VAL A 146 0.48 5.25 1.82
CA VAL A 146 0.66 3.83 1.49
C VAL A 146 -0.37 3.38 0.47
N ARG A 147 0.09 2.91 -0.69
CA ARG A 147 -0.80 2.38 -1.73
C ARG A 147 -1.14 0.91 -1.52
N THR A 148 -0.14 0.11 -1.19
CA THR A 148 -0.28 -1.32 -0.89
C THR A 148 0.70 -1.70 0.18
N ALA A 149 0.30 -2.57 1.11
CA ALA A 149 1.15 -3.11 2.15
C ALA A 149 1.12 -4.64 2.13
N ARG A 150 2.28 -5.25 2.41
CA ARG A 150 2.37 -6.69 2.64
C ARG A 150 3.10 -6.92 3.96
N VAL A 151 2.47 -7.68 4.85
CA VAL A 151 3.01 -8.01 6.16
C VAL A 151 3.29 -9.51 6.20
N HIS A 152 4.49 -9.86 6.66
CA HIS A 152 4.88 -11.23 6.96
C HIS A 152 5.23 -11.32 8.43
N LEU A 153 4.56 -12.21 9.15
CA LEU A 153 4.79 -12.44 10.57
C LEU A 153 5.52 -13.77 10.77
N VAL A 154 6.41 -13.80 11.74
CA VAL A 154 7.00 -15.02 12.27
C VAL A 154 6.62 -15.06 13.74
N LEU A 155 5.65 -15.91 14.06
CA LEU A 155 5.21 -16.13 15.43
C LEU A 155 5.98 -17.32 16.04
N PRO A 156 6.40 -17.23 17.30
CA PRO A 156 7.02 -18.36 17.98
C PRO A 156 6.00 -19.51 18.14
N GLY A 157 6.49 -20.75 18.06
CA GLY A 157 5.68 -21.94 18.31
C GLY A 157 5.36 -22.14 19.80
N GLU A 158 4.37 -23.00 20.09
CA GLU A 158 4.09 -23.45 21.46
C GLU A 158 5.30 -24.22 22.00
N ARG A 159 5.91 -23.72 23.08
CA ARG A 159 7.12 -24.31 23.68
C ARG A 159 6.75 -25.20 24.87
N VAL A 160 7.45 -26.33 25.01
CA VAL A 160 7.38 -27.21 26.19
C VAL A 160 8.57 -26.97 27.13
N PHE A 161 9.62 -26.30 26.64
CA PHE A 161 10.86 -26.00 27.37
C PHE A 161 11.22 -24.51 27.23
N LEU A 162 11.86 -23.95 28.25
CA LEU A 162 12.10 -22.51 28.44
C LEU A 162 13.38 -21.97 27.73
N ASP A 163 14.11 -22.81 26.99
CA ASP A 163 15.51 -22.54 26.61
C ASP A 163 15.77 -22.14 25.15
N ASP A 164 14.75 -21.78 24.35
CA ASP A 164 14.96 -21.28 22.96
C ASP A 164 14.50 -19.82 22.78
N ASP A 165 15.39 -18.97 22.28
CA ASP A 165 15.21 -17.53 21.97
C ASP A 165 14.41 -17.29 20.68
N ASP A 166 13.32 -18.02 20.46
CA ASP A 166 12.42 -17.77 19.34
C ASP A 166 11.56 -16.53 19.64
N VAL A 167 12.05 -15.35 19.30
CA VAL A 167 11.30 -14.09 19.39
C VAL A 167 10.42 -13.89 18.17
N ALA A 168 9.25 -13.28 18.35
CA ALA A 168 8.39 -12.90 17.23
C ALA A 168 9.11 -11.87 16.33
N LYS A 169 8.93 -11.98 15.02
CA LYS A 169 9.53 -11.07 14.02
C LYS A 169 8.49 -10.66 12.99
N ALA A 170 8.67 -9.47 12.40
CA ALA A 170 7.81 -9.00 11.33
C ALA A 170 8.62 -8.32 10.21
N SER A 171 8.17 -8.54 8.97
CA SER A 171 8.65 -7.82 7.79
C SER A 171 7.49 -7.19 7.07
N VAL A 172 7.56 -5.88 6.86
CA VAL A 172 6.55 -5.07 6.20
C VAL A 172 7.12 -4.53 4.91
N THR A 173 6.48 -4.81 3.79
CA THR A 173 6.81 -4.24 2.48
C THR A 173 5.73 -3.24 2.09
N LEU A 174 6.14 -2.01 1.80
CA LEU A 174 5.26 -0.90 1.45
C LEU A 174 5.46 -0.53 -0.01
N SER A 175 4.37 -0.20 -0.71
CA SER A 175 4.38 0.53 -1.97
C SER A 175 3.90 1.93 -1.70
N VAL A 176 4.78 2.91 -1.82
CA VAL A 176 4.47 4.32 -1.49
C VAL A 176 3.68 4.97 -2.63
N GLY A 177 2.71 5.82 -2.28
CA GLY A 177 1.91 6.60 -3.22
C GLY A 177 2.70 7.68 -4.00
N ARG A 178 1.98 8.56 -4.72
CA ARG A 178 2.57 9.60 -5.57
C ARG A 178 3.50 10.51 -4.75
N GLY A 179 4.81 10.44 -5.03
CA GLY A 179 5.85 11.20 -4.32
C GLY A 179 7.04 10.36 -3.87
N GLY A 180 6.89 9.03 -3.81
CA GLY A 180 7.99 8.08 -3.56
C GLY A 180 8.73 8.29 -2.23
N ARG A 181 8.14 9.07 -1.32
CA ARG A 181 8.67 9.39 0.00
C ARG A 181 7.54 9.26 1.00
N ILE A 182 7.78 8.48 2.03
CA ILE A 182 6.94 8.32 3.20
C ILE A 182 7.62 9.09 4.34
N ALA A 183 6.85 9.78 5.17
CA ALA A 183 7.39 10.52 6.30
C ALA A 183 7.98 9.55 7.34
N THR A 184 9.11 9.90 7.96
CA THR A 184 9.78 9.03 8.95
C THR A 184 8.87 8.74 10.14
N GLU A 185 8.03 9.70 10.51
CA GLU A 185 6.99 9.60 11.55
C GLU A 185 5.97 8.53 11.20
N ASN A 186 5.54 8.45 9.93
CA ASN A 186 4.58 7.47 9.45
C ASN A 186 5.19 6.07 9.41
N VAL A 187 6.47 5.94 9.01
CA VAL A 187 7.18 4.66 9.08
C VAL A 187 7.30 4.17 10.52
N GLN A 188 7.63 5.06 11.45
CA GLN A 188 7.70 4.71 12.87
C GLN A 188 6.32 4.31 13.43
N ALA A 189 5.26 5.00 13.02
CA ALA A 189 3.90 4.64 13.40
C ALA A 189 3.54 3.23 12.90
N ILE A 190 3.86 2.90 11.64
CA ILE A 190 3.66 1.56 11.07
C ILE A 190 4.39 0.50 11.91
N ALA A 191 5.67 0.72 12.24
CA ALA A 191 6.44 -0.23 13.05
C ALA A 191 5.82 -0.44 14.44
N ARG A 192 5.33 0.63 15.09
CA ARG A 192 4.64 0.57 16.39
C ARG A 192 3.29 -0.14 16.32
N ILE A 193 2.52 0.07 15.26
CA ILE A 193 1.23 -0.61 15.05
C ILE A 193 1.46 -2.13 14.94
N VAL A 194 2.44 -2.54 14.13
CA VAL A 194 2.76 -3.96 13.94
C VAL A 194 3.27 -4.59 15.25
N ALA A 195 4.19 -3.93 15.94
CA ALA A 195 4.70 -4.40 17.24
C ALA A 195 3.59 -4.51 18.30
N GLY A 196 2.70 -3.52 18.37
CA GLY A 196 1.59 -3.52 19.34
C GLY A 196 0.47 -4.53 19.04
N ALA A 197 0.34 -4.96 17.78
CA ALA A 197 -0.71 -5.89 17.36
C ALA A 197 -0.33 -7.36 17.51
N VAL A 198 0.96 -7.68 17.68
CA VAL A 198 1.45 -9.06 17.72
C VAL A 198 2.05 -9.35 19.11
N PRO A 199 1.59 -10.42 19.80
CA PRO A 199 2.16 -10.80 21.09
C PRO A 199 3.66 -11.07 20.99
N GLU A 200 4.41 -10.60 21.99
CA GLU A 200 5.86 -10.83 22.12
C GLU A 200 6.70 -10.29 20.95
N LEU A 201 6.14 -9.37 20.14
CA LEU A 201 6.86 -8.68 19.08
C LEU A 201 7.40 -7.33 19.57
N ASP A 202 8.71 -7.24 19.73
CA ASP A 202 9.37 -5.97 19.98
C ASP A 202 9.51 -5.14 18.69
N ILE A 203 9.44 -3.81 18.79
CA ILE A 203 9.63 -2.90 17.66
C ILE A 203 11.02 -3.07 17.01
N ALA A 204 12.02 -3.51 17.77
CA ALA A 204 13.35 -3.85 17.30
C ALA A 204 13.37 -5.02 16.29
N HIS A 205 12.34 -5.87 16.30
CA HIS A 205 12.21 -7.01 15.41
C HIS A 205 11.25 -6.77 14.23
N VAL A 206 10.89 -5.50 13.98
CA VAL A 206 10.08 -5.10 12.84
C VAL A 206 10.97 -4.43 11.80
N ASN A 207 10.96 -4.95 10.58
CA ASN A 207 11.63 -4.34 9.43
C ASN A 207 10.61 -3.81 8.44
N VAL A 208 10.78 -2.56 7.99
CA VAL A 208 9.93 -1.92 7.00
C VAL A 208 10.77 -1.55 5.78
N VAL A 209 10.34 -2.02 4.61
CA VAL A 209 11.04 -1.82 3.33
C VAL A 209 10.07 -1.30 2.27
N ASP A 210 10.57 -0.48 1.35
CA ASP A 210 9.84 -0.07 0.15
C ASP A 210 10.00 -1.11 -0.98
N THR A 211 9.06 -1.15 -1.92
CA THR A 211 9.11 -1.92 -3.18
C THR A 211 10.39 -1.70 -4.01
N THR A 212 11.06 -0.56 -3.84
CA THR A 212 12.36 -0.27 -4.47
C THR A 212 13.55 -0.97 -3.80
N GLY A 213 13.33 -1.67 -2.69
CA GLY A 213 14.37 -2.32 -1.88
C GLY A 213 15.05 -1.38 -0.87
N ARG A 214 14.56 -0.15 -0.71
CA ARG A 214 15.05 0.78 0.31
C ARG A 214 14.51 0.39 1.69
N VAL A 215 15.40 0.25 2.66
CA VAL A 215 15.00 0.08 4.07
C VAL A 215 14.51 1.41 4.62
N LEU A 216 13.29 1.41 5.13
CA LEU A 216 12.63 2.55 5.76
C LEU A 216 12.77 2.49 7.28
N TRP A 217 12.77 1.28 7.86
CA TRP A 217 12.95 1.03 9.28
C TRP A 217 13.58 -0.34 9.51
N ASP A 218 14.53 -0.41 10.44
CA ASP A 218 15.34 -1.60 10.74
C ASP A 218 15.36 -1.97 12.23
N GLY A 219 14.32 -1.57 12.97
CA GLY A 219 14.19 -1.87 14.40
C GLY A 219 14.49 -0.70 15.33
N GLY A 220 15.03 0.41 14.84
CA GLY A 220 15.20 1.63 15.65
C GLY A 220 16.19 1.52 16.82
N GLY A 221 16.73 0.33 17.10
CA GLY A 221 17.76 0.10 18.10
C GLY A 221 19.15 0.55 17.65
N GLU A 222 20.04 0.79 18.62
CA GLU A 222 21.48 1.04 18.40
C GLU A 222 22.19 -0.17 17.75
N ASP A 223 21.60 -1.36 17.86
CA ASP A 223 22.13 -2.62 17.31
C ASP A 223 21.74 -2.87 15.84
N GLY A 224 20.92 -1.99 15.24
CA GLY A 224 20.57 -2.02 13.81
C GLY A 224 21.80 -1.66 12.96
N GLY A 225 22.29 -2.64 12.18
CA GLY A 225 23.57 -2.64 11.47
C GLY A 225 24.15 -1.28 11.07
N GLY A 226 25.42 -1.06 11.38
CA GLY A 226 26.13 0.24 11.36
C GLY A 226 26.04 1.13 10.11
N SER A 227 25.45 0.66 9.01
CA SER A 227 25.07 1.49 7.87
C SER A 227 23.95 2.49 8.23
N MET A 228 22.90 2.07 8.94
CA MET A 228 21.77 2.96 9.29
C MET A 228 22.11 3.93 10.43
N ALA A 229 22.95 3.53 11.39
CA ALA A 229 23.50 4.44 12.39
C ALA A 229 24.27 5.59 11.72
N ALA A 230 25.10 5.30 10.72
CA ALA A 230 25.80 6.32 9.94
C ALA A 230 24.84 7.23 9.16
N PHE A 231 23.76 6.69 8.57
CA PHE A 231 22.72 7.50 7.92
C PHE A 231 21.99 8.42 8.90
N ARG A 232 21.59 7.93 10.08
CA ARG A 232 20.96 8.75 11.15
C ARG A 232 21.89 9.87 11.63
N GLN A 233 23.19 9.59 11.73
CA GLN A 233 24.20 10.59 12.08
C GLN A 233 24.30 11.71 11.04
N VAL A 234 24.30 11.36 9.75
CA VAL A 234 24.29 12.34 8.65
C VAL A 234 22.99 13.15 8.64
N GLU A 235 21.85 12.51 8.87
CA GLU A 235 20.55 13.16 8.94
C GLU A 235 20.47 14.17 10.10
N MET A 236 20.93 13.77 11.29
CA MET A 236 21.02 14.66 12.46
C MET A 236 21.90 15.87 12.17
N LYS A 237 23.07 15.66 11.54
CA LYS A 237 23.96 16.74 11.12
C LYS A 237 23.26 17.70 10.17
N ASN A 238 22.61 17.19 9.12
CA ASN A 238 21.88 18.00 8.15
C ASN A 238 20.70 18.76 8.81
N ALA A 239 20.03 18.16 9.78
CA ALA A 239 18.93 18.79 10.51
C ALA A 239 19.42 19.99 11.35
N VAL A 240 20.54 19.83 12.07
CA VAL A 240 21.18 20.91 12.84
C VAL A 240 21.67 22.02 11.91
N GLU A 241 22.37 21.69 10.83
CA GLU A 241 22.85 22.66 9.83
C GLU A 241 21.68 23.41 9.17
N GLY A 242 20.60 22.69 8.82
CA GLY A 242 19.38 23.26 8.27
C GLY A 242 18.69 24.20 9.25
N ASP A 243 18.67 23.88 10.53
CA ASP A 243 18.08 24.73 11.57
C ASP A 243 18.85 26.03 11.75
N ILE A 244 20.19 25.95 11.79
CA ILE A 244 21.05 27.14 11.86
C ILE A 244 20.86 28.00 10.61
N ASN A 245 20.84 27.40 9.42
CA ASN A 245 20.59 28.13 8.17
C ASN A 245 19.25 28.87 8.21
N ARG A 246 18.17 28.25 8.70
CA ARG A 246 16.85 28.89 8.84
C ARG A 246 16.87 30.04 9.85
N LYS A 247 17.55 29.87 10.99
CA LYS A 247 17.68 30.93 12.01
C LYS A 247 18.42 32.15 11.47
N VAL A 248 19.55 31.92 10.79
CA VAL A 248 20.32 32.99 10.16
C VAL A 248 19.51 33.66 9.04
N ALA A 249 18.84 32.88 8.19
CA ALA A 249 17.98 33.40 7.12
C ALA A 249 16.90 34.35 7.66
N LYS A 250 16.17 33.96 8.71
CA LYS A 250 15.14 34.80 9.33
C LYS A 250 15.65 36.14 9.87
N VAL A 251 16.92 36.21 10.26
CA VAL A 251 17.55 37.44 10.76
C VAL A 251 18.03 38.32 9.61
N LEU A 252 18.52 37.72 8.52
CA LEU A 252 19.06 38.44 7.37
C LEU A 252 17.97 38.92 6.40
N GLU A 253 16.90 38.14 6.22
CA GLU A 253 15.85 38.39 5.23
C GLU A 253 15.22 39.80 5.33
N PRO A 254 14.90 40.35 6.53
CA PRO A 254 14.41 41.73 6.63
C PRO A 254 15.42 42.82 6.28
N LEU A 255 16.73 42.51 6.35
CA LEU A 255 17.80 43.49 6.10
C LEU A 255 18.23 43.54 4.64
N VAL A 256 18.30 42.37 3.99
CA VAL A 256 18.85 42.27 2.63
C VAL A 256 17.80 41.89 1.59
N GLY A 257 16.63 41.37 2.00
CA GLY A 257 15.56 40.90 1.13
C GLY A 257 15.64 39.40 0.82
N PRO A 258 14.52 38.79 0.37
CA PRO A 258 14.50 37.39 -0.05
C PRO A 258 15.45 37.18 -1.24
N ASP A 259 16.08 36.01 -1.30
CA ASP A 259 17.03 35.59 -2.35
C ASP A 259 18.30 36.46 -2.52
N ARG A 260 18.57 37.39 -1.59
CA ARG A 260 19.76 38.26 -1.61
C ARG A 260 20.89 37.85 -0.67
N PHE A 261 20.84 36.62 -0.18
CA PHE A 261 21.89 36.06 0.66
C PHE A 261 21.95 34.54 0.50
N ILE A 262 23.13 33.98 0.75
CA ILE A 262 23.36 32.53 0.77
C ILE A 262 24.04 32.20 2.10
N VAL A 263 23.41 31.32 2.89
CA VAL A 263 24.00 30.81 4.13
C VAL A 263 24.42 29.36 3.92
N ARG A 264 25.65 29.03 4.30
CA ARG A 264 26.13 27.66 4.40
C ARG A 264 26.70 27.45 5.79
N THR A 265 26.09 26.52 6.51
CA THR A 265 26.55 26.10 7.83
C THR A 265 27.11 24.70 7.75
N THR A 266 28.21 24.47 8.48
CA THR A 266 28.73 23.14 8.78
C THR A 266 28.80 22.97 10.28
N ALA A 267 28.23 21.88 10.79
CA ALA A 267 28.27 21.54 12.21
C ALA A 267 29.09 20.27 12.45
N ASP A 268 30.02 20.35 13.40
CA ASP A 268 30.73 19.19 13.94
C ASP A 268 30.01 18.74 15.21
N LEU A 269 29.52 17.50 15.23
CA LEU A 269 28.71 16.95 16.32
C LEU A 269 29.46 15.82 17.03
N ASP A 270 29.38 15.82 18.36
CA ASP A 270 29.78 14.68 19.18
C ASP A 270 28.67 13.63 19.15
N LEU A 271 28.91 12.54 18.43
CA LEU A 271 27.96 11.44 18.26
C LEU A 271 28.25 10.28 19.22
N THR A 272 29.16 10.51 20.18
CA THR A 272 29.53 9.53 21.19
C THR A 272 28.42 9.47 22.24
N HIS A 273 27.80 8.29 22.41
CA HIS A 273 26.98 8.00 23.58
C HIS A 273 27.91 7.58 24.72
N SER A 274 27.84 8.26 25.85
CA SER A 274 28.70 7.98 27.00
C SER A 274 27.84 7.79 28.25
N VAL A 275 27.97 6.62 28.88
CA VAL A 275 27.35 6.33 30.17
C VAL A 275 28.48 6.18 31.18
N TRP A 276 28.60 7.13 32.08
CA TRP A 276 29.56 7.02 33.18
C TRP A 276 28.82 6.71 34.49
N LYS A 277 29.35 5.71 35.19
CA LYS A 277 28.85 5.27 36.50
C LYS A 277 29.95 5.47 37.53
N GLU A 278 29.72 6.38 38.45
CA GLU A 278 30.61 6.61 39.59
C GLU A 278 29.94 6.07 40.85
N ARG A 279 30.67 5.22 41.56
CA ARG A 279 30.25 4.71 42.88
C ARG A 279 31.20 5.25 43.92
N GLN A 280 30.71 6.16 44.74
CA GLN A 280 31.46 6.72 45.85
C GLN A 280 31.09 6.01 47.14
N TYR A 281 32.10 5.51 47.84
CA TYR A 281 31.97 4.89 49.15
C TYR A 281 32.39 5.91 50.21
N ASP A 282 31.56 6.09 51.24
CA ASP A 282 31.93 6.85 52.44
C ASP A 282 32.53 5.87 53.47
N PRO A 283 33.87 5.85 53.68
CA PRO A 283 34.52 4.90 54.58
C PRO A 283 34.21 5.17 56.06
N ASP A 284 33.75 6.37 56.41
CA ASP A 284 33.54 6.79 57.80
C ASP A 284 32.12 6.50 58.30
N ARG A 285 31.20 6.13 57.41
CA ARG A 285 29.79 5.82 57.70
C ARG A 285 29.44 4.34 57.47
N GLY A 286 30.32 3.44 57.89
CA GLY A 286 30.04 2.01 57.90
C GLY A 286 29.16 1.60 59.09
N VAL A 287 28.02 0.93 58.83
CA VAL A 287 27.19 0.32 59.87
C VAL A 287 27.59 -1.14 60.02
N LEU A 288 27.84 -1.60 61.25
CA LEU A 288 28.11 -3.01 61.54
C LEU A 288 26.82 -3.82 61.36
N VAL A 289 26.80 -4.71 60.37
CA VAL A 289 25.61 -5.52 60.03
C VAL A 289 25.67 -6.90 60.68
N SER A 290 26.87 -7.49 60.78
CA SER A 290 27.03 -8.80 61.42
C SER A 290 28.34 -8.86 62.21
N GLU A 291 28.26 -9.41 63.41
CA GLU A 291 29.41 -9.72 64.25
C GLU A 291 29.31 -11.18 64.69
N GLN A 292 30.26 -12.02 64.25
CA GLN A 292 30.37 -13.41 64.67
C GLN A 292 31.63 -13.60 65.50
N LYS A 293 31.46 -13.90 66.80
CA LYS A 293 32.53 -14.21 67.74
C LYS A 293 32.54 -15.71 68.03
N SER A 294 33.57 -16.42 67.61
CA SER A 294 33.80 -17.83 67.92
C SER A 294 35.00 -17.97 68.86
N LYS A 295 34.77 -18.49 70.06
CA LYS A 295 35.81 -18.71 71.06
C LYS A 295 35.90 -20.20 71.37
N LYS A 296 36.96 -20.85 70.91
CA LYS A 296 37.28 -22.24 71.24
C LYS A 296 38.32 -22.25 72.36
N LYS A 297 37.94 -22.79 73.52
CA LYS A 297 38.86 -23.14 74.60
C LYS A 297 38.97 -24.66 74.64
N SER A 298 40.14 -25.21 74.35
CA SER A 298 40.43 -26.61 74.64
C SER A 298 41.19 -26.68 75.97
N SER A 299 40.60 -27.37 76.95
CA SER A 299 41.28 -27.81 78.15
C SER A 299 41.51 -29.30 77.99
N ALA A 300 42.77 -29.72 77.89
CA ALA A 300 43.12 -31.12 77.99
C ALA A 300 42.93 -31.54 79.46
N GLY A 301 41.78 -32.15 79.77
CA GLY A 301 41.49 -32.70 81.08
C GLY A 301 42.43 -33.87 81.37
N GLY A 302 43.39 -33.65 82.26
CA GLY A 302 44.17 -34.73 82.88
C GLY A 302 43.26 -35.58 83.75
N ALA A 303 43.09 -36.85 83.38
CA ALA A 303 42.42 -37.84 84.19
C ALA A 303 43.28 -38.26 85.39
N ALA A 304 42.61 -38.43 86.54
CA ALA A 304 43.03 -39.15 87.74
C ALA A 304 44.04 -38.49 88.71
N GLY A 305 43.55 -37.51 89.47
CA GLY A 305 43.95 -37.35 90.86
C GLY A 305 43.06 -38.21 91.76
N ALA A 306 43.51 -39.43 92.07
CA ALA A 306 43.20 -40.29 93.23
C ALA A 306 43.24 -41.77 92.82
N GLY A 307 44.42 -42.38 92.89
CA GLY A 307 44.61 -43.80 92.58
C GLY A 307 45.99 -44.29 93.03
N GLY A 308 46.35 -44.02 94.28
CA GLY A 308 47.52 -44.66 94.88
C GLY A 308 47.27 -46.16 95.00
N VAL A 309 48.14 -46.97 94.41
CA VAL A 309 48.15 -48.43 94.57
C VAL A 309 48.51 -48.78 96.02
N PRO A 310 47.69 -49.57 96.76
CA PRO A 310 48.00 -49.99 98.12
C PRO A 310 49.22 -50.92 98.13
N GLY A 311 50.34 -50.46 98.68
CA GLY A 311 51.58 -51.25 98.76
C GLY A 311 52.69 -50.48 99.47
N THR A 312 53.54 -51.22 100.17
CA THR A 312 54.44 -50.81 101.27
C THR A 312 55.51 -49.74 100.97
N ALA A 313 55.44 -49.02 99.85
CA ALA A 313 56.36 -47.93 99.52
C ALA A 313 56.02 -46.60 100.23
N SER A 314 54.82 -46.46 100.81
CA SER A 314 54.38 -45.23 101.52
C SER A 314 54.94 -45.03 102.94
N ASN A 315 55.90 -45.82 103.42
CA ASN A 315 56.46 -45.70 104.78
C ASN A 315 58.01 -45.64 104.85
N LEU A 316 58.69 -45.18 103.79
CA LEU A 316 60.09 -44.74 103.91
C LEU A 316 60.14 -43.21 104.11
N PRO A 317 60.62 -42.69 105.25
CA PRO A 317 60.80 -41.26 105.44
C PRO A 317 62.02 -40.81 104.62
N GLY A 318 61.77 -40.06 103.54
CA GLY A 318 62.85 -39.43 102.77
C GLY A 318 62.64 -39.26 101.27
N ALA A 319 61.58 -39.79 100.66
CA ALA A 319 61.35 -39.65 99.22
C ALA A 319 60.25 -38.59 98.92
N ALA A 320 60.65 -37.33 98.82
CA ALA A 320 59.82 -36.27 98.25
C ALA A 320 59.77 -36.43 96.71
N ALA A 321 58.64 -36.90 96.18
CA ALA A 321 58.38 -36.91 94.74
C ALA A 321 57.81 -35.54 94.31
N SER A 322 58.62 -34.74 93.63
CA SER A 322 58.21 -33.51 92.97
C SER A 322 57.57 -33.81 91.61
N THR A 323 56.24 -33.68 91.49
CA THR A 323 55.53 -33.73 90.19
C THR A 323 55.21 -32.31 89.72
N SER A 324 55.99 -31.80 88.77
CA SER A 324 55.68 -30.59 87.99
C SER A 324 54.74 -30.94 86.84
N GLY A 325 53.43 -30.78 87.03
CA GLY A 325 52.43 -30.88 85.96
C GLY A 325 52.28 -29.55 85.21
N ARG A 326 52.68 -29.49 83.93
CA ARG A 326 52.37 -28.36 83.03
C ARG A 326 50.93 -28.48 82.54
N ASN A 327 50.08 -27.55 82.96
CA ASN A 327 48.77 -27.33 82.35
C ASN A 327 48.93 -26.38 81.16
N SER A 328 48.78 -26.88 79.93
CA SER A 328 48.68 -26.03 78.73
C SER A 328 47.22 -25.78 78.38
N SER A 329 46.74 -24.56 78.60
CA SER A 329 45.43 -24.11 78.09
C SER A 329 45.63 -23.40 76.75
N GLN A 330 44.99 -23.87 75.68
CA GLN A 330 44.99 -23.19 74.39
C GLN A 330 43.63 -22.53 74.17
N SER A 331 43.64 -21.21 73.98
CA SER A 331 42.45 -20.42 73.70
C SER A 331 42.60 -19.80 72.32
N GLN A 332 41.69 -20.14 71.40
CA GLN A 332 41.60 -19.51 70.09
C GLN A 332 40.31 -18.69 70.03
N SER A 333 40.45 -17.39 69.72
CA SER A 333 39.34 -16.47 69.53
C SER A 333 39.37 -15.99 68.08
N GLN A 334 38.27 -16.15 67.37
CA GLN A 334 38.07 -15.64 66.02
C GLN A 334 36.86 -14.71 66.04
N GLN A 335 37.04 -13.51 65.49
CA GLN A 335 35.98 -12.53 65.36
C GLN A 335 35.91 -12.08 63.90
N THR A 336 34.72 -12.13 63.32
CA THR A 336 34.44 -11.66 61.96
C THR A 336 33.36 -10.58 62.05
N ASN A 337 33.68 -9.38 61.57
CA ASN A 337 32.77 -8.24 61.50
C ASN A 337 32.47 -7.92 60.03
N SER A 338 31.20 -7.80 59.68
CA SER A 338 30.73 -7.37 58.36
C SER A 338 30.12 -5.98 58.46
N TYR A 339 30.57 -5.06 57.61
CA TYR A 339 30.09 -3.69 57.54
C TYR A 339 29.37 -3.45 56.21
N GLU A 340 28.27 -2.69 56.25
CA GLU A 340 27.68 -2.09 55.05
C GLU A 340 27.99 -0.59 55.04
N TYR A 341 28.45 -0.09 53.91
CA TYR A 341 28.78 1.32 53.70
C TYR A 341 27.68 1.98 52.87
N SER A 342 27.40 3.26 53.15
CA SER A 342 26.54 4.04 52.26
C SER A 342 27.22 4.21 50.91
N VAL A 343 26.56 3.76 49.85
CA VAL A 343 27.02 3.92 48.46
C VAL A 343 26.19 5.01 47.81
N VAL A 344 26.86 6.03 47.28
CA VAL A 344 26.23 6.99 46.37
C VAL A 344 26.60 6.57 44.96
N GLU A 345 25.60 6.10 44.21
CA GLU A 345 25.75 5.77 42.79
C GLU A 345 25.27 6.96 41.96
N LYS A 346 26.20 7.55 41.21
CA LYS A 346 25.91 8.60 40.23
C LYS A 346 26.04 8.01 38.85
N GLN A 347 24.92 7.85 38.17
CA GLN A 347 24.86 7.54 36.76
C GLN A 347 24.57 8.83 36.00
N VAL A 348 25.44 9.18 35.07
CA VAL A 348 25.21 10.27 34.14
C VAL A 348 25.28 9.70 32.74
N GLU A 349 24.23 9.97 32.00
CA GLU A 349 24.08 9.61 30.61
C GLU A 349 24.22 10.87 29.78
N GLU A 350 25.26 10.92 28.95
CA GLU A 350 25.48 12.02 28.04
C GLU A 350 24.73 11.75 26.72
N PRO A 351 23.78 12.61 26.33
CA PRO A 351 23.05 12.42 25.09
C PRO A 351 23.97 12.64 23.89
N THR A 352 23.73 11.88 22.81
CA THR A 352 24.40 12.09 21.53
C THR A 352 23.95 13.39 20.86
N GLY A 353 24.81 14.02 20.07
CA GLY A 353 24.46 15.18 19.25
C GLY A 353 24.88 16.53 19.82
N ARG A 354 25.78 16.54 20.81
CA ARG A 354 26.34 17.80 21.34
C ARG A 354 27.18 18.49 20.25
N VAL A 355 26.96 19.79 20.05
CA VAL A 355 27.71 20.56 19.04
C VAL A 355 29.14 20.79 19.53
N LYS A 356 30.14 20.28 18.80
CA LYS A 356 31.56 20.51 19.05
C LYS A 356 32.06 21.81 18.44
N ARG A 357 31.57 22.16 17.24
CA ARG A 357 31.98 23.36 16.52
C ARG A 357 30.97 23.72 15.44
N ILE A 358 30.72 25.01 15.26
CA ILE A 358 29.91 25.53 14.17
C ILE A 358 30.79 26.39 13.26
N SER A 359 30.66 26.19 11.94
CA SER A 359 31.27 27.05 10.93
C SER A 359 30.17 27.60 10.02
N VAL A 360 30.00 28.92 10.01
CA VAL A 360 28.97 29.59 9.20
C VAL A 360 29.64 30.50 8.19
N ALA A 361 29.34 30.28 6.92
CA ALA A 361 29.70 31.18 5.83
C ALA A 361 28.42 31.86 5.32
N VAL A 362 28.42 33.19 5.32
CA VAL A 362 27.33 34.01 4.82
C VAL A 362 27.84 34.83 3.65
N LEU A 363 27.21 34.66 2.49
CA LEU A 363 27.44 35.51 1.34
C LEU A 363 26.24 36.44 1.18
N VAL A 364 26.48 37.74 1.15
CA VAL A 364 25.45 38.77 0.99
C VAL A 364 25.57 39.41 -0.38
N ASP A 365 24.43 39.68 -1.02
CA ASP A 365 24.41 40.44 -2.28
C ASP A 365 25.01 41.85 -2.07
N GLN A 366 25.29 42.59 -3.15
CA GLN A 366 25.55 44.02 -3.05
C GLN A 366 24.23 44.80 -3.00
N SER A 367 24.29 46.08 -2.60
CA SER A 367 23.11 46.94 -2.64
C SER A 367 22.84 47.38 -4.08
N TRP A 368 21.59 47.38 -4.52
CA TRP A 368 21.23 47.77 -5.88
C TRP A 368 20.57 49.13 -5.85
N VAL A 369 21.28 50.15 -6.33
CA VAL A 369 20.76 51.52 -6.40
C VAL A 369 20.37 51.79 -7.84
N LYS A 370 19.11 52.20 -8.05
CA LYS A 370 18.64 52.66 -9.35
C LYS A 370 19.06 54.13 -9.51
N ALA A 371 20.04 54.39 -10.37
CA ALA A 371 20.40 55.76 -10.72
C ALA A 371 19.24 56.42 -11.47
N GLU A 372 19.02 57.72 -11.24
CA GLU A 372 17.87 58.49 -11.73
C GLU A 372 17.75 58.53 -13.28
N ASN A 373 18.78 58.07 -14.01
CA ASN A 373 18.87 58.07 -15.47
C ASN A 373 19.16 56.69 -16.12
N GLU A 374 19.08 55.58 -15.38
CA GLU A 374 19.32 54.23 -15.97
C GLU A 374 18.18 53.24 -15.68
N GLU A 375 17.80 52.45 -16.70
CA GLU A 375 16.78 51.40 -16.58
C GLU A 375 17.25 50.23 -15.69
N GLN A 376 18.56 50.04 -15.54
CA GLN A 376 19.15 48.92 -14.81
C GLN A 376 19.82 49.41 -13.52
N ALA A 377 19.52 48.77 -12.40
CA ALA A 377 20.17 49.07 -11.14
C ALA A 377 21.64 48.62 -11.19
N GLN A 378 22.56 49.44 -10.68
CA GLN A 378 23.97 49.08 -10.58
C GLN A 378 24.30 48.52 -9.19
N PRO A 379 25.15 47.50 -9.08
CA PRO A 379 25.57 46.95 -7.80
C PRO A 379 26.58 47.88 -7.12
N VAL A 380 26.24 48.33 -5.91
CA VAL A 380 27.07 49.17 -5.05
C VAL A 380 27.49 48.36 -3.82
N PRO A 381 28.81 48.24 -3.53
CA PRO A 381 29.30 47.56 -2.34
C PRO A 381 28.69 48.15 -1.07
N ARG A 382 28.29 47.27 -0.14
CA ARG A 382 27.79 47.69 1.18
C ARG A 382 28.92 48.26 2.03
N SER A 383 28.56 49.15 2.95
CA SER A 383 29.53 49.76 3.87
C SER A 383 30.14 48.72 4.82
N GLU A 384 31.40 48.91 5.22
CA GLU A 384 32.07 48.01 6.18
C GLU A 384 31.31 47.94 7.52
N GLU A 385 30.71 49.06 7.96
CA GLU A 385 29.89 49.09 9.17
C GLU A 385 28.63 48.22 9.07
N GLU A 386 28.00 48.17 7.89
CA GLU A 386 26.83 47.33 7.65
C GLU A 386 27.22 45.84 7.66
N MET A 387 28.37 45.50 7.07
CA MET A 387 28.91 44.14 7.11
C MET A 387 29.24 43.70 8.54
N ALA A 388 29.84 44.59 9.36
CA ALA A 388 30.11 44.31 10.76
C ALA A 388 28.82 44.10 11.59
N ARG A 389 27.76 44.89 11.31
CA ARG A 389 26.44 44.70 11.93
C ARG A 389 25.83 43.36 11.55
N ILE A 390 25.91 42.98 10.27
CA ILE A 390 25.44 41.68 9.78
C ILE A 390 26.18 40.55 10.49
N GLU A 391 27.51 40.63 10.60
CA GLU A 391 28.31 39.62 11.29
C GLU A 391 27.90 39.46 12.77
N GLN A 392 27.67 40.56 13.49
CA GLN A 392 27.20 40.52 14.88
C GLN A 392 25.83 39.85 15.01
N LEU A 393 24.91 40.13 14.09
CA LEU A 393 23.58 39.52 14.07
C LEU A 393 23.65 38.02 13.78
N VAL A 394 24.52 37.59 12.86
CA VAL A 394 24.75 36.17 12.57
C VAL A 394 25.32 35.48 13.82
N LYS A 395 26.32 36.07 14.49
CA LYS A 395 26.90 35.54 15.74
C LYS A 395 25.85 35.40 16.84
N ALA A 396 24.96 36.38 17.00
CA ALA A 396 23.87 36.32 17.96
C ALA A 396 22.85 35.23 17.61
N ALA A 397 22.50 35.05 16.33
CA ALA A 397 21.53 34.06 15.86
C ALA A 397 21.97 32.61 16.10
N ILE A 398 23.28 32.34 16.05
CA ILE A 398 23.84 30.99 16.19
C ILE A 398 24.31 30.67 17.62
N SER A 399 24.20 31.61 18.57
CA SER A 399 24.81 31.49 19.90
C SER A 399 26.30 31.16 19.80
N PHE A 400 27.03 32.04 19.09
CA PHE A 400 28.46 31.94 18.86
C PHE A 400 29.23 31.76 20.17
N ASP A 401 30.12 30.77 20.20
CA ASP A 401 30.98 30.49 21.35
C ASP A 401 32.44 30.34 20.89
N GLU A 402 33.30 31.25 21.36
CA GLU A 402 34.73 31.24 21.06
C GLU A 402 35.45 30.07 21.76
N ALA A 403 35.00 29.66 22.95
CA ALA A 403 35.58 28.52 23.67
C ALA A 403 35.28 27.19 22.97
N ARG A 404 34.17 27.13 22.21
CA ARG A 404 33.82 26.00 21.35
C ARG A 404 34.63 25.98 20.03
N GLY A 405 35.26 27.09 19.67
CA GLY A 405 36.04 27.23 18.43
C GLY A 405 35.18 27.48 17.19
N ASP A 406 34.02 28.12 17.37
CA ASP A 406 33.15 28.50 16.26
C ASP A 406 33.80 29.55 15.35
N VAL A 407 33.43 29.53 14.07
CA VAL A 407 33.91 30.49 13.07
C VAL A 407 32.74 31.02 12.25
N VAL A 408 32.68 32.34 12.09
CA VAL A 408 31.71 33.03 11.23
C VAL A 408 32.47 33.87 10.22
N THR A 409 32.14 33.72 8.95
CA THR A 409 32.72 34.51 7.85
C THR A 409 31.60 35.11 7.02
N VAL A 410 31.64 36.43 6.84
CA VAL A 410 30.64 37.17 6.06
C VAL A 410 31.35 37.89 4.92
N GLU A 411 30.95 37.59 3.69
CA GLU A 411 31.50 38.17 2.46
C GLU A 411 30.37 38.78 1.62
N GLN A 412 30.73 39.72 0.73
CA GLN A 412 29.77 40.31 -0.20
C GLN A 412 30.16 40.08 -1.66
N SER A 413 29.19 39.80 -2.53
CA SER A 413 29.38 39.61 -3.97
C SER A 413 28.10 39.93 -4.74
N PRO A 414 28.16 40.52 -5.95
CA PRO A 414 26.96 40.82 -6.72
C PRO A 414 26.27 39.55 -7.24
N PHE A 415 24.99 39.38 -6.91
CA PHE A 415 24.21 38.21 -7.34
C PHE A 415 23.57 38.45 -8.71
N ARG A 416 23.38 37.38 -9.49
CA ARG A 416 22.61 37.42 -10.73
C ARG A 416 21.24 36.83 -10.45
N ILE A 417 20.27 37.68 -10.15
CA ILE A 417 18.88 37.26 -9.97
C ILE A 417 18.25 37.17 -11.36
N THR A 418 18.00 35.95 -11.85
CA THR A 418 17.19 35.73 -13.06
C THR A 418 15.74 35.68 -12.63
N GLU A 419 14.97 36.73 -12.91
CA GLU A 419 13.52 36.70 -12.71
C GLU A 419 12.91 35.60 -13.60
N PRO A 420 12.09 34.69 -13.04
CA PRO A 420 11.41 33.69 -13.84
C PRO A 420 10.37 34.38 -14.73
N VAL A 421 10.56 34.29 -16.04
CA VAL A 421 9.55 34.68 -17.02
C VAL A 421 8.40 33.68 -16.90
N ILE A 422 7.28 34.12 -16.32
CA ILE A 422 6.04 33.35 -16.32
C ILE A 422 5.44 33.46 -17.72
N GLU A 423 5.64 32.44 -18.57
CA GLU A 423 4.92 32.31 -19.84
C GLU A 423 3.49 31.82 -19.56
N ASP A 424 2.51 32.65 -19.91
CA ASP A 424 1.08 32.36 -19.83
C ASP A 424 0.74 31.23 -20.84
N PRO A 425 0.19 30.08 -20.42
CA PRO A 425 -0.05 28.95 -21.33
C PRO A 425 -1.17 29.30 -22.30
N GLY A 426 -0.79 29.66 -23.53
CA GLY A 426 -1.72 29.94 -24.61
C GLY A 426 -2.66 28.77 -24.95
N PHE A 427 -3.89 29.11 -25.33
CA PHE A 427 -4.96 28.19 -25.74
C PHE A 427 -4.51 27.22 -26.85
N ASP A 428 -4.53 25.89 -26.57
CA ASP A 428 -4.19 24.84 -27.54
C ASP A 428 -5.44 24.30 -28.28
N PRO A 429 -5.61 24.61 -29.59
CA PRO A 429 -6.75 24.21 -30.39
C PRO A 429 -6.70 22.73 -30.84
N ARG A 430 -5.94 21.84 -30.19
CA ARG A 430 -5.92 20.39 -30.54
C ARG A 430 -6.82 19.53 -29.65
N GLY A 431 -7.26 20.03 -28.49
CA GLY A 431 -8.10 19.28 -27.54
C GLY A 431 -9.58 19.12 -27.91
N TRP A 432 -10.11 19.94 -28.84
CA TRP A 432 -11.56 20.02 -29.16
C TRP A 432 -12.00 19.23 -30.41
N LEU A 433 -11.05 18.77 -31.23
CA LEU A 433 -11.31 17.97 -32.44
C LEU A 433 -12.06 16.63 -32.23
N PRO A 434 -11.88 15.86 -31.14
CA PRO A 434 -12.62 14.61 -30.95
C PRO A 434 -14.10 14.82 -30.58
N LEU A 435 -14.49 16.02 -30.13
CA LEU A 435 -15.87 16.33 -29.72
C LEU A 435 -16.83 16.53 -30.92
N ILE A 436 -16.30 16.84 -32.11
CA ILE A 436 -17.09 17.17 -33.31
C ILE A 436 -17.33 15.94 -34.22
N LYS A 437 -16.53 14.88 -34.07
CA LYS A 437 -16.54 13.70 -34.97
C LYS A 437 -17.80 12.82 -34.81
N TYR A 438 -18.24 12.55 -33.59
CA TYR A 438 -19.36 11.66 -33.31
C TYR A 438 -20.76 12.23 -33.65
N PRO A 439 -21.08 13.51 -33.39
CA PRO A 439 -22.40 14.06 -33.75
C PRO A 439 -22.64 14.16 -35.27
N SER A 440 -21.59 14.33 -36.07
CA SER A 440 -21.73 14.44 -37.54
C SER A 440 -22.14 13.13 -38.22
N LEU A 441 -21.76 11.98 -37.66
CA LEU A 441 -22.09 10.65 -38.20
C LEU A 441 -23.56 10.27 -37.93
N VAL A 442 -24.09 10.65 -36.77
CA VAL A 442 -25.50 10.45 -36.40
C VAL A 442 -26.43 11.29 -37.28
N LEU A 443 -26.03 12.53 -37.60
CA LEU A 443 -26.79 13.44 -38.47
C LEU A 443 -26.95 12.88 -39.90
N LEU A 444 -25.89 12.24 -40.42
CA LEU A 444 -25.86 11.68 -41.78
C LEU A 444 -26.79 10.46 -41.90
N LEU A 445 -26.84 9.59 -40.88
CA LEU A 445 -27.74 8.44 -40.81
C LEU A 445 -29.22 8.86 -40.75
N LEU A 446 -29.52 9.92 -39.99
CA LEU A 446 -30.87 10.48 -39.88
C LEU A 446 -31.34 11.07 -41.21
N LEU A 447 -30.46 11.74 -41.96
CA LEU A 447 -30.77 12.28 -43.28
C LEU A 447 -31.10 11.19 -44.29
N ALA A 448 -30.33 10.08 -44.30
CA ALA A 448 -30.58 8.93 -45.16
C ALA A 448 -31.95 8.28 -44.85
N PHE A 449 -32.30 8.12 -43.56
CA PHE A 449 -33.60 7.62 -43.14
C PHE A 449 -34.75 8.51 -43.64
N LEU A 450 -34.62 9.83 -43.51
CA LEU A 450 -35.67 10.77 -43.89
C LEU A 450 -35.90 10.86 -45.41
N LEU A 451 -34.83 10.76 -46.22
CA LEU A 451 -34.89 10.80 -47.68
C LEU A 451 -35.44 9.51 -48.31
N PHE A 452 -35.19 8.33 -47.71
CA PHE A 452 -35.62 7.04 -48.27
C PHE A 452 -36.95 6.52 -47.70
N TYR A 453 -37.27 6.79 -46.44
CA TYR A 453 -38.51 6.29 -45.81
C TYR A 453 -39.77 7.00 -46.35
N ARG A 454 -39.66 8.30 -46.64
CA ARG A 454 -40.79 9.12 -47.13
C ARG A 454 -41.32 8.72 -48.52
N PRO A 455 -40.51 8.48 -49.56
CA PRO A 455 -41.05 8.07 -50.86
C PRO A 455 -41.62 6.65 -50.83
N MET A 456 -41.08 5.75 -50.01
CA MET A 456 -41.56 4.37 -49.87
C MET A 456 -42.97 4.28 -49.22
N MET A 457 -43.26 5.11 -48.22
CA MET A 457 -44.60 5.20 -47.62
C MET A 457 -45.66 5.71 -48.60
N LYS A 458 -45.29 6.59 -49.52
CA LYS A 458 -46.22 7.14 -50.52
C LYS A 458 -46.51 6.14 -51.64
N THR A 459 -45.52 5.36 -52.07
CA THR A 459 -45.70 4.34 -53.11
C THR A 459 -46.44 3.10 -52.61
N VAL A 460 -46.27 2.70 -51.34
CA VAL A 460 -47.02 1.58 -50.73
C VAL A 460 -48.50 1.94 -50.51
N ARG A 461 -48.83 3.18 -50.13
CA ARG A 461 -50.23 3.64 -50.01
C ARG A 461 -50.94 3.82 -51.35
N GLN A 462 -50.21 4.04 -52.44
CA GLN A 462 -50.75 4.18 -53.80
C GLN A 462 -50.82 2.86 -54.58
N ALA A 463 -50.26 1.76 -54.03
CA ALA A 463 -50.29 0.43 -54.65
C ALA A 463 -51.43 -0.48 -54.16
N LEU A 464 -52.28 -0.05 -53.22
CA LEU A 464 -53.57 -0.69 -52.97
C LEU A 464 -54.66 -0.01 -53.83
N PRO A 465 -55.12 -0.62 -54.94
CA PRO A 465 -56.40 -0.22 -55.51
C PRO A 465 -57.51 -0.57 -54.52
N ALA A 466 -58.32 0.43 -54.17
CA ALA A 466 -59.59 0.24 -53.49
C ALA A 466 -60.47 -0.72 -54.32
N ALA A 467 -60.65 -1.94 -53.83
CA ALA A 467 -61.76 -2.78 -54.26
C ALA A 467 -63.05 -2.09 -53.81
N ARG A 468 -63.83 -1.61 -54.77
CA ARG A 468 -65.17 -1.08 -54.57
C ARG A 468 -66.12 -2.25 -54.29
N PRO A 469 -66.95 -2.19 -53.24
CA PRO A 469 -67.98 -3.20 -53.02
C PRO A 469 -69.20 -2.96 -53.93
N PRO A 470 -69.78 -3.99 -54.56
CA PRO A 470 -71.19 -4.00 -54.89
C PRO A 470 -71.94 -4.72 -53.77
N GLY A 471 -72.74 -3.95 -53.02
CA GLY A 471 -73.77 -4.50 -52.14
C GLY A 471 -75.14 -4.34 -52.79
N ALA A 472 -75.89 -5.45 -52.81
CA ALA A 472 -77.35 -5.59 -52.72
C ALA A 472 -77.95 -6.42 -53.87
N GLY A 473 -78.42 -7.62 -53.53
CA GLY A 473 -79.40 -8.33 -54.34
C GLY A 473 -79.36 -9.84 -54.26
N ALA A 474 -80.14 -10.38 -53.32
CA ALA A 474 -80.90 -11.63 -53.46
C ALA A 474 -80.18 -12.99 -53.40
N SER A 475 -80.48 -13.66 -52.27
CA SER A 475 -81.07 -15.00 -52.18
C SER A 475 -80.23 -16.25 -52.40
N SER A 476 -80.45 -17.19 -51.46
CA SER A 476 -80.40 -18.66 -51.59
C SER A 476 -79.01 -19.26 -51.83
N SER A 477 -78.60 -20.37 -51.25
CA SER A 477 -79.24 -21.36 -50.39
C SER A 477 -78.14 -22.37 -50.01
N SER A 478 -78.41 -23.13 -48.95
CA SER A 478 -78.04 -24.54 -48.79
C SER A 478 -76.56 -24.98 -48.84
N GLY A 479 -76.10 -25.43 -47.66
CA GLY A 479 -75.49 -26.76 -47.50
C GLY A 479 -73.98 -26.76 -47.73
N GLY A 480 -73.15 -27.21 -46.80
CA GLY A 480 -73.24 -28.42 -45.99
C GLY A 480 -71.96 -29.22 -46.25
N ALA A 481 -71.39 -29.79 -45.18
CA ALA A 481 -70.20 -30.66 -45.12
C ALA A 481 -68.84 -29.94 -45.30
N SER A 482 -67.80 -30.14 -44.49
CA SER A 482 -67.49 -31.08 -43.39
C SER A 482 -66.30 -30.46 -42.63
N ALA A 483 -66.24 -30.50 -41.29
CA ALA A 483 -65.52 -31.51 -40.48
C ALA A 483 -64.06 -31.72 -40.94
N SER A 484 -63.00 -31.74 -40.13
CA SER A 484 -62.76 -31.69 -38.68
C SER A 484 -61.26 -32.02 -38.49
N LEU A 485 -60.75 -31.81 -37.26
CA LEU A 485 -59.52 -32.36 -36.65
C LEU A 485 -58.18 -31.62 -36.88
N GLU A 486 -57.75 -30.98 -35.78
CA GLU A 486 -56.47 -31.20 -35.09
C GLU A 486 -55.24 -31.55 -35.93
N GLN A 487 -54.17 -30.73 -35.84
CA GLN A 487 -53.02 -31.03 -34.98
C GLN A 487 -51.98 -29.88 -34.97
N GLN A 488 -51.85 -29.23 -33.81
CA GLN A 488 -50.61 -28.92 -33.08
C GLN A 488 -49.29 -28.76 -33.86
N PHE A 489 -48.70 -27.56 -33.81
CA PHE A 489 -47.28 -27.39 -33.47
C PHE A 489 -47.06 -26.07 -32.74
N GLN A 490 -46.29 -26.17 -31.66
CA GLN A 490 -46.08 -25.17 -30.63
C GLN A 490 -44.60 -24.74 -30.64
N LEU A 491 -44.37 -23.52 -30.10
CA LEU A 491 -43.14 -22.91 -29.57
C LEU A 491 -42.37 -21.87 -30.43
N GLY A 492 -42.36 -20.65 -29.88
CA GLY A 492 -41.31 -19.62 -29.92
C GLY A 492 -41.67 -18.51 -28.90
N PRO A 493 -40.79 -18.10 -27.96
CA PRO A 493 -41.18 -17.30 -26.78
C PRO A 493 -41.37 -15.79 -27.06
N PRO A 494 -42.22 -15.07 -26.31
CA PRO A 494 -42.39 -13.63 -26.45
C PRO A 494 -41.22 -12.84 -25.86
N SER A 495 -41.01 -11.65 -26.42
CA SER A 495 -39.90 -10.75 -26.09
C SER A 495 -39.97 -10.27 -24.62
N GLN A 496 -38.82 -10.18 -23.94
CA GLN A 496 -38.73 -9.74 -22.53
C GLN A 496 -39.30 -8.33 -22.30
N LEU A 497 -39.37 -7.51 -23.34
CA LEU A 497 -39.94 -6.15 -23.32
C LEU A 497 -41.47 -6.15 -23.19
N GLU A 498 -42.17 -7.15 -23.76
CA GLU A 498 -43.62 -7.28 -23.61
C GLU A 498 -44.01 -7.79 -22.23
N ILE A 499 -43.21 -8.71 -21.67
CA ILE A 499 -43.40 -9.21 -20.31
C ILE A 499 -43.17 -8.09 -19.29
N LEU A 500 -42.15 -7.24 -19.49
CA LEU A 500 -41.89 -6.08 -18.63
C LEU A 500 -42.97 -5.01 -18.76
N ARG A 501 -43.47 -4.73 -19.97
CA ARG A 501 -44.60 -3.80 -20.14
C ARG A 501 -45.87 -4.28 -19.48
N GLN A 502 -46.21 -5.57 -19.64
CA GLN A 502 -47.40 -6.15 -19.02
C GLN A 502 -47.27 -6.18 -17.48
N ARG A 503 -46.10 -6.49 -16.94
CA ARG A 503 -45.85 -6.45 -15.49
C ARG A 503 -45.88 -5.02 -14.94
N LEU A 504 -45.30 -4.05 -15.63
CA LEU A 504 -45.32 -2.65 -15.18
C LEU A 504 -46.72 -2.04 -15.26
N SER A 505 -47.54 -2.40 -16.28
CA SER A 505 -48.93 -1.96 -16.33
C SER A 505 -49.80 -2.61 -15.26
N ALA A 506 -49.54 -3.88 -14.90
CA ALA A 506 -50.26 -4.56 -13.83
C ALA A 506 -49.89 -3.99 -12.45
N LEU A 507 -48.60 -3.80 -12.17
CA LEU A 507 -48.09 -3.22 -10.92
C LEU A 507 -48.53 -1.77 -10.72
N ALA A 508 -48.66 -0.97 -11.79
CA ALA A 508 -49.16 0.40 -11.70
C ALA A 508 -50.64 0.49 -11.28
N THR A 509 -51.40 -0.61 -11.39
CA THR A 509 -52.83 -0.63 -11.07
C THR A 509 -53.10 -1.25 -9.69
N GLU A 510 -52.21 -2.11 -9.19
CA GLU A 510 -52.39 -2.83 -7.92
C GLU A 510 -51.70 -2.17 -6.72
N GLU A 511 -50.55 -1.49 -6.88
CA GLU A 511 -49.83 -0.86 -5.75
C GLU A 511 -49.27 0.55 -6.10
N PRO A 512 -50.11 1.61 -6.04
CA PRO A 512 -49.67 2.98 -6.34
C PRO A 512 -48.68 3.54 -5.31
N GLU A 513 -48.68 3.03 -4.08
CA GLU A 513 -47.81 3.52 -3.00
C GLU A 513 -46.35 3.03 -3.13
N GLY A 514 -46.14 1.80 -3.64
CA GLY A 514 -44.80 1.24 -3.86
C GLY A 514 -44.04 1.94 -4.99
N MET A 515 -44.74 2.35 -6.05
CA MET A 515 -44.10 3.05 -7.17
C MET A 515 -43.65 4.47 -6.81
N ALA A 516 -44.37 5.13 -5.89
CA ALA A 516 -43.98 6.43 -5.34
C ALA A 516 -42.69 6.35 -4.51
N GLN A 517 -42.45 5.24 -3.80
CA GLN A 517 -41.21 5.00 -3.06
C GLN A 517 -40.02 4.73 -3.98
N THR A 518 -40.21 3.96 -5.06
CA THR A 518 -39.13 3.72 -6.05
C THR A 518 -38.79 4.97 -6.85
N MET A 519 -39.77 5.82 -7.19
CA MET A 519 -39.48 7.12 -7.80
C MET A 519 -38.77 8.08 -6.84
N ARG A 520 -39.03 7.98 -5.52
CA ARG A 520 -38.36 8.83 -4.51
C ARG A 520 -36.89 8.46 -4.33
N VAL A 521 -36.55 7.17 -4.41
CA VAL A 521 -35.16 6.68 -4.37
C VAL A 521 -34.41 7.14 -5.63
N TRP A 522 -35.03 7.02 -6.80
CA TRP A 522 -34.42 7.45 -8.06
C TRP A 522 -34.27 8.98 -8.19
N LEU A 523 -35.10 9.76 -7.51
CA LEU A 523 -34.97 11.23 -7.48
C LEU A 523 -33.91 11.71 -6.47
N HIS A 524 -33.56 10.89 -5.48
CA HIS A 524 -32.53 11.21 -4.47
C HIS A 524 -31.12 10.81 -4.89
N GLU A 525 -30.98 9.93 -5.89
CA GLU A 525 -29.70 9.42 -6.37
C GLU A 525 -29.07 10.30 -7.47
N THR A 526 -29.66 11.47 -7.77
CA THR A 526 -29.15 12.46 -8.72
C THR A 526 -28.57 13.73 -8.06
N GLU A 527 -28.45 13.75 -6.73
CA GLU A 527 -27.73 14.80 -5.98
C GLU A 527 -26.64 14.17 -5.08
N GLU A 528 -25.59 13.60 -5.66
CA GLU A 528 -24.21 13.60 -5.12
C GLU A 528 -23.18 13.66 -6.25
#